data_AF-A0A2V6F1M8-F1
#
_entry.id   AF-A0A2V6F1M8-F1
#
_cell.length_a   1.000
_cell.length_b   1.000
_cell.length_c   1.000
_cell.angle_alpha   90.00
_cell.angle_beta   90.00
_cell.angle_gamma   90.00
#
_symmetry.space_group_name_H-M   'P 1'
#
loop_
_entity.id
_entity.type
_entity.pdbx_description
1 polymer ?
#
loop_
_entity_poly.entity_id
_entity_poly.type
_entity_poly.pdbx_seq_one_letter_code
_entity_poly.pdbx_strand_id
1 'polypeptide(L)'
;MNPPPLPSKQPPLFANNFVFEPMPNPENPINVLENLLKHPGRVVHELHQKQAPVLAGWLLIFGLIGVAIYGTVVGAQSGGAQMWIAPAKLGLGTLLAVLICLPSLYIFTCLGGIDAQLRSVCGALFAAVCLSSILLIGFAPVAWIFSQSTDSIAFMGALHLLFWVIGIRLGLRLIDATGRFLGARSRGHLRIWSLIFI
;
A
#
# COMPACT_ATOMS: atom_id res chain seq x y z
N MET A 1 33.33 27.47 29.85
CA MET A 1 32.70 27.50 28.52
C MET A 1 31.89 26.23 28.38
N ASN A 2 30.56 26.32 28.32
CA ASN A 2 29.74 25.15 28.03
C ASN A 2 29.98 24.71 26.58
N PRO A 3 30.11 23.41 26.31
CA PRO A 3 30.24 22.93 24.93
C PRO A 3 28.96 23.28 24.15
N PRO A 4 29.09 23.59 22.84
CA PRO A 4 27.94 23.90 22.02
C PRO A 4 26.96 22.71 21.98
N PRO A 5 25.64 22.96 22.01
CA PRO A 5 24.64 21.90 21.93
C PRO A 5 24.82 21.14 20.62
N LEU A 6 24.89 19.81 20.71
CA LEU A 6 25.02 18.94 19.55
C LEU A 6 23.83 19.19 18.59
N PRO A 7 24.07 19.26 17.27
CA PRO A 7 22.99 19.35 16.30
C PRO A 7 22.03 18.18 16.53
N SER A 8 20.74 18.46 16.73
CA SER A 8 19.73 17.41 16.77
C SER A 8 19.84 16.63 15.46
N LYS A 9 20.08 15.31 15.57
CA LYS A 9 20.03 14.41 14.42
C LYS A 9 18.64 14.55 13.81
N GLN A 10 18.51 15.37 12.77
CA GLN A 10 17.31 15.38 11.95
C GLN A 10 17.11 13.93 11.49
N PRO A 11 15.95 13.32 11.78
CA PRO A 11 15.63 12.03 11.21
C PRO A 11 15.82 12.13 9.70
N PRO A 12 16.29 11.06 9.02
CA PRO A 12 16.43 11.09 7.57
C PRO A 12 15.10 11.56 6.96
N LEU A 13 15.17 12.33 5.87
CA LEU A 13 14.03 13.05 5.28
C LEU A 13 12.79 12.14 5.04
N PHE A 14 13.00 10.83 4.86
CA PHE A 14 11.95 9.80 4.74
C PHE A 14 11.40 9.24 6.06
N ALA A 15 12.12 9.35 7.18
CA ALA A 15 11.62 9.00 8.51
C ALA A 15 10.55 9.99 9.01
N ASN A 16 10.58 11.24 8.52
CA ASN A 16 9.55 12.25 8.82
C ASN A 16 8.19 11.98 8.15
N ASN A 17 8.11 11.10 7.14
CA ASN A 17 6.83 10.79 6.49
C ASN A 17 5.92 9.87 7.33
N PHE A 18 6.48 9.26 8.39
CA PHE A 18 5.75 8.48 9.38
C PHE A 18 5.55 9.27 10.69
N VAL A 19 5.40 10.59 10.59
CA VAL A 19 4.88 11.37 11.72
C VAL A 19 3.39 11.04 11.88
N PHE A 20 3.04 10.50 13.03
CA PHE A 20 1.68 10.03 13.36
C PHE A 20 0.89 11.17 14.02
N GLU A 21 0.39 12.07 13.18
CA GLU A 21 -0.44 13.21 13.59
C GLU A 21 -1.88 13.05 13.08
N PRO A 22 -2.86 13.75 13.69
CA PRO A 22 -4.21 13.81 13.17
C PRO A 22 -4.24 14.31 11.72
N MET A 23 -5.09 13.71 10.91
CA MET A 23 -5.30 14.15 9.53
C MET A 23 -6.31 15.31 9.50
N PRO A 24 -6.00 16.43 8.83
CA PRO A 24 -7.01 17.46 8.60
C PRO A 24 -8.08 16.93 7.64
N ASN A 25 -9.38 17.09 7.93
CA ASN A 25 -10.51 16.71 7.05
C ASN A 25 -10.48 15.24 6.54
N PRO A 26 -10.62 14.24 7.42
CA PRO A 26 -10.63 12.81 7.04
C PRO A 26 -11.86 12.42 6.19
N GLU A 27 -12.89 13.27 6.15
CA GLU A 27 -14.10 13.03 5.37
C GLU A 27 -13.92 13.27 3.87
N ASN A 28 -12.87 14.01 3.47
CA ASN A 28 -12.59 14.26 2.06
C ASN A 28 -11.72 13.13 1.48
N PRO A 29 -12.23 12.35 0.52
CA PRO A 29 -11.55 11.16 0.03
C PRO A 29 -10.28 11.50 -0.79
N ILE A 30 -10.19 12.69 -1.41
CA ILE A 30 -8.97 13.13 -2.11
C ILE A 30 -7.86 13.42 -1.10
N ASN A 31 -8.22 14.03 0.03
CA ASN A 31 -7.26 14.36 1.07
C ASN A 31 -6.69 13.09 1.76
N VAL A 32 -7.48 12.01 1.84
CA VAL A 32 -6.99 10.68 2.23
C VAL A 32 -5.90 10.19 1.29
N LEU A 33 -6.12 10.31 -0.03
CA LEU A 33 -5.15 9.91 -1.05
C LEU A 33 -3.85 10.71 -0.96
N GLU A 34 -3.97 12.04 -0.83
CA GLU A 34 -2.81 12.92 -0.70
C GLU A 34 -2.00 12.64 0.55
N ASN A 35 -2.66 12.45 1.70
CA ASN A 35 -1.97 12.12 2.94
C ASN A 35 -1.36 10.72 2.86
N LEU A 36 -1.97 9.75 2.18
CA LEU A 36 -1.37 8.43 2.00
C LEU A 36 -0.03 8.51 1.23
N LEU A 37 0.06 9.39 0.24
CA LEU A 37 1.28 9.61 -0.55
C LEU A 37 2.32 10.46 0.16
N LYS A 38 1.90 11.57 0.79
CA LYS A 38 2.81 12.56 1.39
C LYS A 38 3.18 12.23 2.84
N HIS A 39 2.21 11.79 3.64
CA HIS A 39 2.33 11.57 5.08
C HIS A 39 1.58 10.31 5.52
N PRO A 40 2.01 9.11 5.08
CA PRO A 40 1.33 7.85 5.38
C PRO A 40 1.10 7.62 6.88
N GLY A 41 1.96 8.18 7.75
CA GLY A 41 1.77 8.13 9.20
C GLY A 41 0.44 8.73 9.68
N ARG A 42 -0.07 9.79 9.02
CA ARG A 42 -1.35 10.41 9.39
C ARG A 42 -2.54 9.52 9.05
N VAL A 43 -2.50 8.84 7.91
CA VAL A 43 -3.54 7.85 7.53
C VAL A 43 -3.56 6.71 8.52
N VAL A 44 -2.38 6.20 8.90
CA VAL A 44 -2.27 5.14 9.91
C VAL A 44 -2.85 5.61 11.24
N HIS A 45 -2.58 6.84 11.68
CA HIS A 45 -3.14 7.39 12.90
C HIS A 45 -4.68 7.43 12.86
N GLU A 46 -5.28 7.96 11.78
CA GLU A 46 -6.74 8.03 11.63
C GLU A 46 -7.43 6.66 11.55
N LEU A 47 -6.76 5.66 10.98
CA LEU A 47 -7.26 4.28 10.92
C LEU A 47 -7.40 3.62 12.31
N HIS A 48 -6.88 4.24 13.37
CA HIS A 48 -7.05 3.79 14.75
C HIS A 48 -8.14 4.56 15.50
N GLN A 49 -8.66 5.64 14.92
CA GLN A 49 -9.73 6.44 15.52
C GLN A 49 -11.12 5.85 15.19
N LYS A 50 -12.18 6.40 15.80
CA LYS A 50 -13.57 5.90 15.61
C LYS A 50 -14.05 5.91 14.14
N GLN A 51 -13.46 6.73 13.27
CA GLN A 51 -13.83 6.84 11.85
C GLN A 51 -13.11 5.83 10.94
N ALA A 52 -12.31 4.91 11.50
CA ALA A 52 -11.56 3.89 10.79
C ALA A 52 -12.32 3.13 9.67
N PRO A 53 -13.58 2.65 9.84
CA PRO A 53 -14.22 1.83 8.81
C PRO A 53 -14.58 2.62 7.54
N VAL A 54 -14.94 3.90 7.67
CA VAL A 54 -15.26 4.75 6.51
C VAL A 54 -13.98 5.03 5.72
N LEU A 55 -12.91 5.40 6.42
CA LEU A 55 -11.59 5.63 5.83
C LEU A 55 -11.05 4.37 5.13
N ALA A 56 -11.16 3.20 5.78
CA ALA A 56 -10.79 1.91 5.22
C ALA A 56 -11.60 1.61 3.94
N GLY A 57 -12.91 1.87 3.94
CA GLY A 57 -13.75 1.72 2.75
C GLY A 57 -13.26 2.56 1.57
N TRP A 58 -12.94 3.84 1.79
CA TRP A 58 -12.38 4.71 0.76
C TRP A 58 -11.05 4.21 0.21
N LEU A 59 -10.15 3.78 1.10
CA LEU A 59 -8.85 3.22 0.70
C LEU A 59 -9.01 1.97 -0.17
N LEU A 60 -9.93 1.07 0.19
CA LEU A 60 -10.21 -0.11 -0.63
C LEU A 60 -10.77 0.28 -2.00
N ILE A 61 -11.74 1.20 -2.06
CA ILE A 61 -12.33 1.67 -3.32
C ILE A 61 -11.24 2.28 -4.23
N PHE A 62 -10.41 3.18 -3.71
CA PHE A 62 -9.30 3.75 -4.47
C PHE A 62 -8.27 2.71 -4.88
N GLY A 63 -8.00 1.74 -4.00
CA GLY A 63 -7.19 0.57 -4.31
C GLY A 63 -7.68 -0.16 -5.55
N LEU A 64 -8.96 -0.56 -5.55
CA LEU A 64 -9.59 -1.31 -6.64
C LEU A 64 -9.69 -0.51 -7.94
N ILE A 65 -10.05 0.78 -7.85
CA ILE A 65 -10.07 1.67 -9.01
C ILE A 65 -8.66 1.76 -9.61
N GLY A 66 -7.63 1.95 -8.77
CA GLY A 66 -6.25 2.04 -9.23
C GLY A 66 -5.75 0.77 -9.90
N VAL A 67 -6.09 -0.40 -9.32
CA VAL A 67 -5.77 -1.71 -9.93
C VAL A 67 -6.52 -1.90 -11.25
N ALA A 68 -7.78 -1.49 -11.33
CA ALA A 68 -8.56 -1.59 -12.55
C ALA A 68 -7.98 -0.70 -13.67
N ILE A 69 -7.62 0.55 -13.34
CA ILE A 69 -6.96 1.48 -14.27
C ILE A 69 -5.63 0.90 -14.74
N TYR A 70 -4.80 0.36 -13.84
CA TYR A 70 -3.55 -0.27 -14.26
C TYR A 70 -3.82 -1.52 -15.12
N GLY A 71 -4.85 -2.28 -14.80
CA GLY A 71 -5.27 -3.46 -15.56
C GLY A 71 -5.67 -3.17 -17.00
N THR A 72 -6.19 -1.98 -17.30
CA THR A 72 -6.50 -1.62 -18.69
C THR A 72 -5.21 -1.46 -19.50
N VAL A 73 -4.15 -0.94 -18.88
CA VAL A 73 -2.81 -0.85 -19.49
C VAL A 73 -2.22 -2.23 -19.72
N VAL A 74 -2.38 -3.15 -18.77
CA VAL A 74 -1.96 -4.56 -18.97
C VAL A 74 -2.74 -5.21 -20.12
N GLY A 75 -4.04 -4.95 -20.21
CA GLY A 75 -4.91 -5.50 -21.27
C GLY A 75 -4.72 -4.86 -22.64
N ALA A 76 -4.12 -3.66 -22.70
CA ALA A 76 -3.97 -2.90 -23.94
C ALA A 76 -3.01 -3.55 -24.95
N GLN A 77 -2.04 -4.35 -24.48
CA GLN A 77 -1.10 -5.05 -25.35
C GLN A 77 -1.80 -6.06 -26.26
N SER A 78 -2.83 -6.75 -25.76
CA SER A 78 -3.56 -7.78 -26.53
C SER A 78 -4.82 -7.25 -27.20
N GLY A 79 -5.32 -6.09 -26.78
CA GLY A 79 -6.53 -5.47 -27.32
C GLY A 79 -7.81 -6.28 -27.11
N GLY A 80 -8.90 -5.85 -27.76
CA GLY A 80 -10.18 -6.56 -27.78
C GLY A 80 -10.79 -6.81 -26.39
N ALA A 81 -11.34 -8.00 -26.19
CA ALA A 81 -11.98 -8.38 -24.92
C ALA A 81 -10.99 -8.39 -23.72
N GLN A 82 -9.68 -8.48 -23.98
CA GLN A 82 -8.66 -8.51 -22.94
C GLN A 82 -8.54 -7.18 -22.20
N MET A 83 -8.94 -6.07 -22.83
CA MET A 83 -9.01 -4.75 -22.18
C MET A 83 -9.97 -4.71 -20.98
N TRP A 84 -10.99 -5.58 -20.96
CA TRP A 84 -11.95 -5.67 -19.86
C TRP A 84 -11.65 -6.85 -18.93
N ILE A 85 -11.17 -7.96 -19.50
CA ILE A 85 -10.83 -9.17 -18.72
C ILE A 85 -9.63 -8.89 -17.79
N ALA A 86 -8.62 -8.15 -18.24
CA ALA A 86 -7.42 -7.86 -17.44
C ALA A 86 -7.74 -7.02 -16.18
N PRO A 87 -8.44 -5.86 -16.27
CA PRO A 87 -8.90 -5.12 -15.10
C PRO A 87 -9.75 -5.96 -14.14
N ALA A 88 -10.71 -6.73 -14.68
CA ALA A 88 -11.60 -7.56 -13.87
C ALA A 88 -10.81 -8.64 -13.11
N LYS A 89 -9.86 -9.30 -13.78
CA LYS A 89 -9.02 -10.34 -13.17
C LYS A 89 -8.09 -9.77 -12.10
N LEU A 90 -7.50 -8.60 -12.33
CA LEU A 90 -6.65 -7.95 -11.32
C LEU A 90 -7.45 -7.44 -10.13
N GLY A 91 -8.63 -6.84 -10.36
CA GLY A 91 -9.52 -6.39 -9.30
C GLY A 91 -10.01 -7.56 -8.43
N LEU A 92 -10.49 -8.63 -9.07
CA LEU A 92 -10.91 -9.85 -8.38
C LEU A 92 -9.74 -10.52 -7.65
N GLY A 93 -8.58 -10.62 -8.30
CA GLY A 93 -7.36 -11.16 -7.69
C GLY A 93 -6.95 -10.37 -6.45
N THR A 94 -7.06 -9.04 -6.49
CA THR A 94 -6.77 -8.16 -5.34
C THR A 94 -7.78 -8.37 -4.21
N LEU A 95 -9.08 -8.47 -4.52
CA LEU A 95 -10.11 -8.74 -3.52
C LEU A 95 -9.89 -10.08 -2.81
N LEU A 96 -9.61 -11.14 -3.58
CA LEU A 96 -9.32 -12.47 -3.05
C LEU A 96 -8.03 -12.47 -2.22
N ALA A 97 -6.98 -11.81 -2.71
CA ALA A 97 -5.72 -11.68 -1.98
C ALA A 97 -5.96 -11.00 -0.63
N VAL A 98 -6.70 -9.89 -0.61
CA VAL A 98 -7.07 -9.16 0.61
C VAL A 98 -7.88 -10.03 1.57
N LEU A 99 -8.86 -10.78 1.07
CA LEU A 99 -9.69 -11.67 1.87
C LEU A 99 -8.86 -12.78 2.55
N ILE A 100 -7.90 -13.36 1.83
CA ILE A 100 -7.06 -14.46 2.32
C ILE A 100 -5.92 -13.95 3.21
N CYS A 101 -5.35 -12.78 2.91
CA CYS A 101 -4.21 -12.26 3.65
C CYS A 101 -4.62 -11.52 4.94
N LEU A 102 -5.86 -11.01 5.04
CA LEU A 102 -6.38 -10.37 6.24
C LEU A 102 -6.28 -11.26 7.51
N PRO A 103 -6.82 -12.51 7.53
CA PRO A 103 -6.72 -13.36 8.72
C PRO A 103 -5.27 -13.71 9.05
N SER A 104 -4.43 -13.96 8.03
CA SER A 104 -3.00 -14.22 8.23
C SER A 104 -2.30 -13.02 8.86
N LEU A 105 -2.50 -11.81 8.32
CA LEU A 105 -1.89 -10.59 8.83
C LEU A 105 -2.32 -10.33 10.28
N TYR A 106 -3.59 -10.55 10.60
CA TYR A 106 -4.11 -10.40 11.96
C TYR A 106 -3.37 -11.32 12.95
N ILE A 107 -3.24 -12.62 12.63
CA ILE A 107 -2.52 -13.59 13.48
C ILE A 107 -1.07 -13.16 13.71
N PHE A 108 -0.33 -12.82 12.65
CA PHE A 108 1.07 -12.40 12.78
C PHE A 108 1.23 -11.06 13.52
N THR A 109 0.24 -10.18 13.42
CA THR A 109 0.20 -8.91 14.16
C THR A 109 0.01 -9.17 15.66
N CYS A 110 -0.91 -10.05 16.03
CA CYS A 110 -1.11 -10.47 17.43
C CYS A 110 0.12 -11.20 17.99
N LEU A 111 0.73 -12.11 17.22
CA LEU A 111 1.98 -12.78 17.60
C LEU A 111 3.17 -11.80 17.73
N GLY A 112 3.13 -10.70 16.98
CA GLY A 112 4.07 -9.58 17.12
C GLY A 112 3.99 -8.85 18.47
N GLY A 113 3.00 -9.20 19.31
CA GLY A 113 2.75 -8.60 20.62
C GLY A 113 1.97 -7.30 20.54
N ILE A 114 1.32 -7.02 19.41
CA ILE A 114 0.44 -5.88 19.25
C ILE A 114 -0.97 -6.28 19.72
N ASP A 115 -1.56 -5.51 20.63
CA ASP A 115 -2.98 -5.61 20.95
C ASP A 115 -3.81 -4.97 19.83
N ALA A 116 -3.88 -5.68 18.70
CA ALA A 116 -4.40 -5.15 17.45
C ALA A 116 -5.92 -5.37 17.34
N GLN A 117 -6.66 -4.30 17.11
CA GLN A 117 -8.04 -4.40 16.66
C GLN A 117 -8.08 -4.83 15.19
N LEU A 118 -8.94 -5.80 14.86
CA LEU A 118 -9.13 -6.29 13.48
C LEU A 118 -9.38 -5.13 12.48
N ARG A 119 -10.06 -4.08 12.92
CA ARG A 119 -10.34 -2.87 12.13
C ARG A 119 -9.06 -2.13 11.72
N SER A 120 -8.10 -2.00 12.63
CA SER A 120 -6.82 -1.35 12.35
C SER A 120 -5.98 -2.17 11.36
N VAL A 121 -5.92 -3.49 11.57
CA VAL A 121 -5.20 -4.41 10.66
C VAL A 121 -5.81 -4.37 9.25
N CYS A 122 -7.14 -4.39 9.16
CA CYS A 122 -7.87 -4.25 7.92
C CYS A 122 -7.59 -2.91 7.23
N GLY A 123 -7.64 -1.81 7.99
CA GLY A 123 -7.30 -0.48 7.49
C GLY A 123 -5.88 -0.38 6.96
N ALA A 124 -4.90 -0.94 7.69
CA ALA A 124 -3.49 -0.94 7.28
C ALA A 124 -3.28 -1.74 5.98
N LEU A 125 -3.96 -2.88 5.85
CA LEU A 125 -3.93 -3.69 4.64
C LEU A 125 -4.54 -2.93 3.45
N PHE A 126 -5.70 -2.31 3.61
CA PHE A 126 -6.33 -1.53 2.55
C PHE A 126 -5.48 -0.30 2.17
N ALA A 127 -4.86 0.36 3.14
CA ALA A 127 -3.92 1.46 2.89
C ALA A 127 -2.72 0.99 2.07
N ALA A 128 -2.17 -0.19 2.38
CA ALA A 128 -1.06 -0.79 1.64
C ALA A 128 -1.45 -1.15 0.19
N VAL A 129 -2.65 -1.71 -0.01
CA VAL A 129 -3.20 -2.01 -1.34
C VAL A 129 -3.41 -0.73 -2.14
N CYS A 130 -4.01 0.29 -1.53
CA CYS A 130 -4.22 1.61 -2.14
C CYS A 130 -2.90 2.26 -2.54
N LEU A 131 -1.92 2.29 -1.64
CA LEU A 131 -0.59 2.83 -1.94
C LEU A 131 0.07 2.08 -3.10
N SER A 132 -0.02 0.74 -3.11
CA SER A 132 0.52 -0.09 -4.17
C SER A 132 -0.16 0.20 -5.52
N SER A 133 -1.48 0.38 -5.54
CA SER A 133 -2.23 0.63 -6.77
C SER A 133 -1.93 2.02 -7.35
N ILE A 134 -1.82 3.05 -6.52
CA ILE A 134 -1.44 4.39 -6.97
C ILE A 134 -0.04 4.38 -7.59
N LEU A 135 0.87 3.62 -6.99
CA LEU A 135 2.22 3.49 -7.54
C LEU A 135 2.20 2.78 -8.91
N LEU A 136 1.39 1.74 -9.06
CA LEU A 136 1.18 1.08 -10.34
C LEU A 136 0.61 2.04 -11.39
N ILE A 137 -0.36 2.88 -11.03
CA ILE A 137 -0.85 3.97 -11.89
C ILE A 137 0.31 4.92 -12.26
N GLY A 138 1.21 5.25 -11.34
CA GLY A 138 2.40 6.05 -11.63
C GLY A 138 3.32 5.41 -12.69
N PHE A 139 3.38 4.08 -12.75
CA PHE A 139 4.15 3.33 -13.76
C PHE A 139 3.35 3.03 -15.04
N ALA A 140 2.04 3.26 -15.07
CA ALA A 140 1.19 2.98 -16.22
C ALA A 140 1.68 3.63 -17.53
N PRO A 141 2.09 4.92 -17.58
CA PRO A 141 2.57 5.53 -18.82
C PRO A 141 3.82 4.83 -19.38
N VAL A 142 4.71 4.39 -18.50
CA VAL A 142 5.92 3.66 -18.88
C VAL A 142 5.55 2.30 -19.46
N ALA A 143 4.70 1.53 -18.76
CA ALA A 143 4.21 0.24 -19.25
C ALA A 143 3.50 0.38 -20.61
N TRP A 144 2.67 1.40 -20.78
CA TRP A 144 1.97 1.67 -22.02
C TRP A 144 2.92 1.90 -23.20
N ILE A 145 3.92 2.78 -23.05
CA ILE A 145 4.89 3.08 -24.11
C ILE A 145 5.65 1.83 -24.54
N PHE A 146 6.11 1.03 -23.57
CA PHE A 146 6.79 -0.23 -23.89
C PHE A 146 5.87 -1.24 -24.57
N SER A 147 4.60 -1.30 -24.17
CA SER A 147 3.60 -2.15 -24.84
C SER A 147 3.41 -1.82 -26.31
N GLN A 148 3.61 -0.56 -26.73
CA GLN A 148 3.56 -0.16 -28.14
C GLN A 148 4.87 -0.42 -28.88
N SER A 149 5.96 -0.62 -28.14
CA SER A 149 7.31 -0.77 -28.72
C SER A 149 7.76 -2.23 -28.81
N THR A 150 7.03 -3.17 -28.21
CA THR A 150 7.43 -4.58 -28.14
C THR A 150 6.24 -5.55 -28.17
N ASP A 151 6.37 -6.59 -29.00
CA ASP A 151 5.42 -7.71 -29.03
C ASP A 151 5.84 -8.86 -28.08
N SER A 152 6.96 -8.71 -27.36
CA SER A 152 7.46 -9.74 -26.46
C SER A 152 6.64 -9.81 -25.17
N ILE A 153 5.82 -10.85 -25.06
CA ILE A 153 5.02 -11.17 -23.87
C ILE A 153 5.93 -11.37 -22.64
N ALA A 154 7.08 -12.02 -22.82
CA ALA A 154 8.01 -12.28 -21.72
C ALA A 154 8.61 -10.99 -21.15
N PHE A 155 9.02 -10.06 -22.02
CA PHE A 155 9.55 -8.77 -21.59
C PHE A 155 8.49 -7.94 -20.87
N MET A 156 7.29 -7.83 -21.44
CA MET A 156 6.20 -7.09 -20.81
C MET A 156 5.76 -7.73 -19.49
N GLY A 157 5.66 -9.06 -19.44
CA GLY A 157 5.36 -9.79 -18.21
C GLY A 157 6.37 -9.49 -17.11
N ALA A 158 7.68 -9.53 -17.42
CA ALA A 158 8.73 -9.19 -16.47
C ALA A 158 8.65 -7.72 -16.00
N LEU A 159 8.33 -6.80 -16.89
CA LEU A 159 8.17 -5.38 -16.56
C LEU A 159 7.00 -5.13 -15.60
N HIS A 160 5.83 -5.73 -15.86
CA HIS A 160 4.68 -5.62 -14.97
C HIS A 160 4.95 -6.27 -13.60
N LEU A 161 5.60 -7.44 -13.58
CA LEU A 161 6.03 -8.09 -12.34
C LEU A 161 7.00 -7.22 -11.54
N LEU A 162 7.94 -6.54 -12.21
CA LEU A 162 8.85 -5.60 -11.56
C LEU A 162 8.08 -4.45 -10.89
N PHE A 163 7.15 -3.82 -11.61
CA PHE A 163 6.32 -2.74 -11.04
C PHE A 163 5.47 -3.23 -9.87
N TRP A 164 4.90 -4.43 -9.96
CA TRP A 164 4.14 -5.06 -8.89
C TRP A 164 5.00 -5.32 -7.64
N VAL A 165 6.22 -5.86 -7.79
CA VAL A 165 7.16 -6.07 -6.67
C VAL A 165 7.52 -4.74 -6.00
N ILE A 166 7.73 -3.68 -6.78
CA ILE A 166 8.02 -2.34 -6.23
C ILE A 166 6.81 -1.83 -5.43
N GLY A 167 5.60 -1.95 -5.97
CA GLY A 167 4.34 -1.58 -5.30
C GLY A 167 4.17 -2.29 -3.97
N ILE A 168 4.25 -3.63 -3.98
CA ILE A 168 4.11 -4.46 -2.77
C ILE A 168 5.18 -4.11 -1.74
N ARG A 169 6.44 -3.92 -2.13
CA ARG A 169 7.49 -3.55 -1.17
C ARG A 169 7.18 -2.24 -0.45
N LEU A 170 6.61 -1.25 -1.14
CA LEU A 170 6.20 0.00 -0.49
C LEU A 170 4.95 -0.18 0.39
N GLY A 171 3.96 -0.98 -0.05
CA GLY A 171 2.81 -1.35 0.77
C GLY A 171 3.20 -2.11 2.05
N LEU A 172 4.10 -3.08 1.96
CA LEU A 172 4.62 -3.83 3.11
C LEU A 172 5.41 -2.93 4.07
N ARG A 173 6.19 -1.97 3.53
CA ARG A 173 6.85 -0.95 4.36
C ARG A 173 5.87 -0.09 5.16
N LEU A 174 4.68 0.18 4.61
CA LEU A 174 3.61 0.87 5.32
C LEU A 174 3.05 0.00 6.44
N ILE A 175 2.79 -1.29 6.20
CA ILE A 175 2.32 -2.23 7.23
C ILE A 175 3.35 -2.34 8.37
N ASP A 176 4.64 -2.47 8.03
CA ASP A 176 5.73 -2.47 9.01
C ASP A 176 5.75 -1.17 9.84
N ALA A 177 5.48 -0.03 9.21
CA ALA A 177 5.41 1.25 9.91
C ALA A 177 4.22 1.34 10.85
N THR A 178 3.05 0.82 10.45
CA THR A 178 1.88 0.68 11.31
C THR A 178 2.16 -0.21 12.51
N GLY A 179 2.84 -1.34 12.30
CA GLY A 179 3.26 -2.21 13.41
C GLY A 179 4.16 -1.50 14.41
N ARG A 180 5.07 -0.62 13.95
CA ARG A 180 5.91 0.20 14.83
C ARG A 180 5.08 1.21 15.64
N PHE A 181 4.11 1.87 15.02
CA PHE A 181 3.21 2.81 15.70
C PHE A 181 2.43 2.14 16.82
N LEU A 182 1.96 0.92 16.54
CA LEU A 182 1.20 0.10 17.49
C LEU A 182 2.04 -0.56 18.60
N GLY A 183 3.35 -0.30 18.63
CA GLY A 183 4.22 -0.80 19.70
C GLY A 183 4.63 -2.26 19.53
N ALA A 184 4.76 -2.77 18.29
CA ALA A 184 5.23 -4.15 18.04
C ALA A 184 6.49 -4.49 18.85
N ARG A 185 6.38 -5.50 19.72
CA ARG A 185 7.47 -5.94 20.59
C ARG A 185 8.52 -6.74 19.84
N SER A 186 8.13 -7.41 18.75
CA SER A 186 9.07 -8.13 17.87
C SER A 186 8.82 -7.84 16.39
N ARG A 187 9.89 -7.48 15.67
CA ARG A 187 9.86 -7.21 14.22
C ARG A 187 9.94 -8.48 13.36
N GLY A 188 10.27 -9.62 13.98
CA GLY A 188 10.53 -10.88 13.27
C GLY A 188 9.27 -11.43 12.60
N HIS A 189 8.16 -11.48 13.33
CA HIS A 189 6.91 -12.08 12.86
C HIS A 189 6.31 -11.36 11.65
N LEU A 190 6.26 -10.02 11.67
CA LEU A 190 5.76 -9.23 10.52
C LEU A 190 6.68 -9.31 9.30
N ARG A 191 8.01 -9.41 9.50
CA ARG A 191 8.96 -9.62 8.39
C ARG A 191 8.83 -11.01 7.79
N ILE A 192 8.66 -12.04 8.61
CA ILE A 192 8.41 -13.42 8.15
C ILE A 192 7.13 -13.45 7.33
N TRP A 193 6.05 -12.85 7.82
CA TRP A 193 4.80 -12.73 7.07
C TRP A 193 5.00 -11.98 5.73
N SER A 194 5.73 -10.87 5.73
CA SER A 194 6.03 -10.10 4.53
C SER A 194 6.82 -10.91 3.49
N LEU A 195 7.69 -11.83 3.93
CA LEU A 195 8.43 -12.74 3.05
C LEU A 195 7.55 -13.86 2.50
N ILE A 196 6.59 -14.35 3.28
CA ILE A 196 5.63 -15.37 2.84
C ILE A 196 4.63 -14.80 1.83
N PHE A 197 4.33 -13.50 1.92
CA PHE A 197 3.37 -12.82 1.07
C PHE A 197 3.86 -12.52 -0.36
N ILE A 198 5.17 -12.34 -0.54
CA ILE A 198 5.81 -12.04 -1.84
C ILE A 198 6.02 -13.34 -2.63
#